data_AF-A0A2I8VQU9-F1
#
_entry.id   AF-A0A2I8VQU9-F1
#
_cell.length_a   1.000
_cell.length_b   1.000
_cell.length_c   1.000
_cell.angle_alpha   90.00
_cell.angle_beta   90.00
_cell.angle_gamma   90.00
#
_symmetry.space_group_name_H-M   'P 1'
#
loop_
_entity.id
_entity.type
_entity.pdbx_description
1 polymer ?
#
loop_
_entity_poly.entity_id
_entity_poly.type
_entity_poly.pdbx_seq_one_letter_code
_entity_poly.pdbx_strand_id
1 'polypeptide(L)' 'MFADVTGTEVEPQRIPIDVIREELGEVAAMFEWINDYGYGVDIEGLERDHNIELTRLDTYLREHDWGSN' A
#
# COMPACT_ATOMS: atom_id res chain seq x y z
N MET A 1 -3.92 10.90 0.40
CA MET A 1 -4.50 9.86 1.26
C MET A 1 -3.86 9.83 2.64
N PHE A 2 -2.60 9.39 2.80
CA PHE A 2 -1.96 9.36 4.13
C PHE A 2 -1.96 10.73 4.79
N ALA A 3 -1.51 11.78 4.08
CA ALA A 3 -1.54 13.15 4.61
C ALA A 3 -2.94 13.59 5.06
N ASP A 4 -3.99 13.19 4.34
CA ASP A 4 -5.37 13.53 4.67
C ASP A 4 -5.88 12.79 5.92
N VAL A 5 -5.44 11.56 6.14
CA VAL A 5 -5.83 10.78 7.33
C VAL A 5 -5.01 11.21 8.54
N THR A 6 -3.70 11.35 8.40
CA THR A 6 -2.77 11.58 9.52
C THR A 6 -2.60 13.05 9.89
N GLY A 7 -3.15 13.99 9.11
CA GLY A 7 -2.95 15.44 9.28
C GLY A 7 -1.50 15.89 9.12
N THR A 8 -0.60 15.02 8.68
CA THR A 8 0.84 15.26 8.55
C THR A 8 1.20 15.39 7.08
N GLU A 9 2.14 16.27 6.74
CA GLU A 9 2.63 16.37 5.36
C GLU A 9 3.36 15.08 4.97
N VAL A 10 2.89 14.41 3.91
CA VAL A 10 3.45 13.15 3.40
C VAL A 10 3.67 13.28 1.91
N GLU A 11 4.92 13.11 1.49
CA GLU A 11 5.33 13.12 0.08
C GLU A 11 5.98 11.77 -0.29
N PRO A 12 5.50 11.08 -1.34
CA PRO A 12 6.12 9.85 -1.80
C PRO A 12 7.47 10.14 -2.47
N GLN A 13 8.51 9.45 -2.01
CA GLN A 13 9.86 9.54 -2.58
C GLN A 13 10.18 8.27 -3.37
N ARG A 14 10.76 8.44 -4.57
CA ARG A 14 11.23 7.31 -5.38
C ARG A 14 12.68 6.98 -5.02
N ILE A 15 12.88 5.82 -4.42
CA ILE A 15 14.21 5.34 -4.01
C ILE A 15 14.71 4.32 -5.04
N PRO A 16 15.97 4.43 -5.52
CA PRO A 16 16.57 3.41 -6.38
C PRO A 16 16.61 2.04 -5.69
N ILE A 17 16.31 0.98 -6.44
CA ILE A 17 16.16 -0.35 -5.84
C ILE A 17 17.46 -0.92 -5.28
N ASP A 18 18.60 -0.53 -5.85
CA ASP A 18 19.92 -0.92 -5.34
C ASP A 18 20.14 -0.42 -3.90
N VAL A 19 19.65 0.78 -3.57
CA VAL A 19 19.69 1.33 -2.20
C VAL A 19 18.79 0.51 -1.28
N ILE A 20 17.61 0.12 -1.75
CA ILE A 20 16.66 -0.69 -0.98
C ILE A 20 17.19 -2.11 -0.72
N ARG A 21 17.95 -2.70 -1.65
CA ARG A 21 18.60 -4.01 -1.45
C ARG A 21 19.59 -3.99 -0.29
N GLU A 22 20.36 -2.93 -0.18
CA GLU A 22 21.35 -2.77 0.88
C GLU A 22 20.70 -2.61 2.27
N GLU A 23 19.53 -1.96 2.33
CA GLU A 23 18.86 -1.64 3.60
C GLU A 23 17.82 -2.68 4.06
N LEU A 24 17.06 -3.28 3.13
CA LEU A 24 15.86 -4.07 3.44
C LEU A 24 15.93 -5.54 3.03
N GLY A 25 17.05 -5.99 2.44
CA GLY A 25 17.30 -7.40 2.12
C GLY A 25 16.21 -8.03 1.24
N GLU A 26 15.60 -9.12 1.70
CA GLU A 26 14.59 -9.88 0.93
C GLU A 26 13.37 -9.04 0.53
N VAL A 27 13.04 -7.98 1.28
CA VAL A 27 11.91 -7.08 0.95
C VAL A 27 12.18 -6.32 -0.35
N ALA A 28 13.45 -6.09 -0.72
CA ALA A 28 13.81 -5.46 -1.99
C ALA A 28 13.38 -6.32 -3.19
N ALA A 29 13.47 -7.66 -3.07
CA ALA A 29 13.01 -8.57 -4.12
C ALA A 29 11.50 -8.47 -4.34
N MET A 30 10.72 -8.24 -3.27
CA MET A 30 9.29 -7.97 -3.38
C MET A 30 9.02 -6.67 -4.14
N PHE A 31 9.76 -5.59 -3.84
CA PHE A 31 9.59 -4.31 -4.56
C PHE A 31 10.01 -4.40 -6.03
N GLU A 32 11.05 -5.17 -6.35
CA GLU A 32 11.42 -5.47 -7.75
C GLU A 32 10.30 -6.17 -8.48
N TRP A 33 9.79 -7.23 -7.88
CA TRP A 33 8.68 -7.97 -8.47
C TRP A 33 7.43 -7.10 -8.64
N ILE A 34 7.14 -6.20 -7.69
CA ILE A 34 6.03 -5.24 -7.80
C ILE A 34 6.24 -4.27 -8.98
N ASN A 35 7.47 -3.79 -9.19
CA ASN A 35 7.78 -2.84 -10.28
C ASN A 35 7.69 -3.49 -11.66
N ASP A 36 8.10 -4.75 -11.78
CA ASP A 36 8.17 -5.45 -13.07
C ASP A 36 6.86 -6.17 -13.43
N TYR A 37 6.14 -6.70 -12.44
CA TYR A 37 4.95 -7.54 -12.64
C TYR A 37 3.72 -7.01 -11.90
N GLY A 38 3.87 -6.76 -10.59
CA GLY A 38 2.78 -6.29 -9.74
C GLY A 38 1.65 -7.31 -9.52
N TYR A 39 0.66 -6.92 -8.71
CA TYR A 39 -0.55 -7.70 -8.49
C TYR A 39 -1.61 -7.33 -9.53
N GLY A 40 -2.12 -8.32 -10.27
CA GLY A 40 -3.20 -8.17 -11.26
C GLY A 40 -4.51 -8.78 -10.79
N VAL A 41 -4.99 -8.35 -9.61
CA VAL A 41 -6.19 -8.91 -8.98
C VAL A 41 -7.45 -8.17 -9.44
N ASP A 42 -8.49 -8.93 -9.81
CA ASP A 42 -9.83 -8.39 -10.10
C ASP A 42 -10.57 -8.10 -8.78
N ILE A 43 -10.45 -6.86 -8.30
CA ILE A 43 -11.05 -6.41 -7.04
C ILE A 43 -12.59 -6.47 -7.11
N GLU A 44 -13.18 -6.02 -8.22
CA GLU A 44 -14.63 -6.04 -8.42
C GLU A 44 -15.16 -7.49 -8.51
N GLY A 45 -14.39 -8.37 -9.15
CA GLY A 45 -14.66 -9.81 -9.19
C GLY A 45 -14.66 -10.44 -7.80
N LEU A 46 -13.69 -10.10 -6.94
CA LEU A 46 -13.64 -10.63 -5.57
C LEU A 46 -14.88 -10.25 -4.75
N GLU A 47 -15.33 -9.00 -4.82
CA GLU A 47 -16.53 -8.55 -4.11
C GLU A 47 -17.77 -9.30 -4.59
N ARG A 48 -17.94 -9.42 -5.93
CA ARG A 48 -19.07 -10.12 -6.53
C ARG A 48 -19.08 -11.61 -6.19
N ASP A 49 -17.95 -12.28 -6.33
CA ASP A 49 -17.86 -13.73 -6.29
C ASP A 49 -17.94 -14.27 -4.84
N HIS A 50 -17.53 -13.45 -3.86
CA HIS A 50 -17.60 -13.79 -2.44
C HIS A 50 -18.73 -13.08 -1.68
N ASN A 51 -19.43 -12.14 -2.32
CA ASN A 51 -20.47 -11.30 -1.69
C ASN A 51 -19.95 -10.63 -0.41
N ILE A 52 -18.77 -10.04 -0.50
CA ILE A 52 -18.09 -9.29 0.57
C ILE A 52 -17.92 -7.83 0.16
N GLU A 53 -17.85 -6.94 1.14
CA GLU A 53 -17.41 -5.56 0.96
C GLU A 53 -15.92 -5.48 1.32
N LEU A 54 -15.08 -5.00 0.39
CA LEU A 54 -13.65 -4.83 0.64
C LEU A 54 -13.36 -3.48 1.30
N THR A 55 -12.53 -3.48 2.33
CA THR A 55 -12.11 -2.25 3.00
C THR A 55 -11.05 -1.53 2.17
N ARG A 56 -11.34 -0.30 1.75
CA ARG A 56 -10.35 0.58 1.13
C ARG A 56 -9.28 0.98 2.16
N LEU A 57 -8.05 1.19 1.69
CA LEU A 57 -6.93 1.56 2.57
C LEU A 57 -7.21 2.83 3.37
N ASP A 58 -7.85 3.84 2.79
CA ASP A 58 -8.15 5.08 3.50
C ASP A 58 -9.22 4.91 4.60
N THR A 59 -10.18 4.01 4.39
CA THR A 59 -11.14 3.60 5.43
C THR A 59 -10.42 2.87 6.55
N TYR A 60 -9.60 1.87 6.20
CA TYR A 60 -8.82 1.09 7.17
C TYR A 60 -7.97 1.98 8.08
N LEU A 61 -7.25 2.96 7.52
CA LEU A 61 -6.42 3.87 8.31
C LEU A 61 -7.25 4.70 9.31
N ARG A 62 -8.45 5.16 8.92
CA ARG A 62 -9.33 5.93 9.82
C ARG A 62 -9.93 5.08 10.94
N GLU A 63 -10.23 3.82 10.67
CA GLU A 63 -10.81 2.89 11.66
C GLU A 63 -9.78 2.37 12.67
N HIS A 64 -8.49 2.42 12.32
CA HIS A 64 -7.40 1.89 13.14
C HIS A 64 -6.55 2.99 13.78
N ASP A 65 -7.13 4.17 14.04
CA ASP A 65 -6.50 5.26 14.79
C ASP A 65 -5.15 5.74 14.21
N TRP A 66 -4.98 5.65 12.89
CA TRP A 66 -3.83 6.30 12.21
C TRP A 66 -4.03 7.81 12.06
N GLY A 67 -5.23 8.31 12.35
CA GLY A 67 -5.51 9.74 12.36
C GLY A 67 -4.84 10.46 13.52
N SER A 68 -4.59 11.76 13.37
CA SER A 68 -4.17 12.58 14.52
C SER A 68 -5.29 12.59 15.56
N ASN A 69 -4.96 12.30 16.82
CA ASN A 69 -5.81 12.65 17.98
C ASN A 69 -5.88 14.18 18.14
#